data_AF-A0A6A7KBQ2-F1
#
_entry.id   AF-A0A6A7KBQ2-F1
#
_cell.length_a   1.000
_cell.length_b   1.000
_cell.length_c   1.000
_cell.angle_alpha   90.00
_cell.angle_beta   90.00
_cell.angle_gamma   90.00
#
_symmetry.space_group_name_H-M   'P 1'
#
loop_
_entity.id
_entity.type
_entity.pdbx_description
1 polymer ?
#
loop_
_entity_poly.entity_id
_entity_poly.type
_entity_poly.pdbx_seq_one_letter_code
_entity_poly.pdbx_strand_id
1 'polypeptide(L)' 'MSEIQDLLDDIEKLRKNLEELLDKKQVNLQDPDIIVASQILNSTITKYNEFILKKNSQ' A
#
# COMPACT_ATOMS: atom_id res chain seq x y z
N MET A 1 -0.95 21.20 -5.07
CA MET A 1 -1.42 19.89 -4.59
C MET A 1 -0.58 19.54 -3.39
N SER A 2 -1.19 19.08 -2.30
CA SER A 2 -0.43 18.81 -1.07
C SER A 2 0.24 17.45 -1.21
N GLU A 3 1.45 17.31 -0.66
CA GLU A 3 2.19 16.04 -0.62
C GLU A 3 1.36 14.88 0.00
N ILE A 4 0.35 15.23 0.82
CA ILE A 4 -0.61 14.28 1.40
C ILE A 4 -1.58 13.74 0.34
N GLN A 5 -2.05 14.59 -0.57
CA GLN A 5 -2.97 14.19 -1.62
C GLN A 5 -2.28 13.24 -2.61
N ASP A 6 -1.04 13.54 -2.99
CA ASP A 6 -0.25 12.69 -3.88
C ASP A 6 -0.03 11.30 -3.27
N LEU A 7 0.20 11.24 -1.96
CA LEU A 7 0.42 9.98 -1.26
C LEU A 7 -0.87 9.17 -1.07
N LEU A 8 -2.02 9.82 -0.87
CA LEU A 8 -3.33 9.15 -0.90
C LEU A 8 -3.61 8.54 -2.28
N ASP A 9 -3.27 9.24 -3.36
CA ASP A 9 -3.46 8.76 -4.72
C ASP A 9 -2.56 7.54 -5.03
N ASP A 10 -1.34 7.50 -4.49
CA ASP A 10 -0.44 6.35 -4.61
C ASP A 10 -0.96 5.13 -3.83
N ILE A 11 -1.50 5.33 -2.62
CA ILE A 11 -2.15 4.26 -1.83
C ILE A 11 -3.36 3.69 -2.59
N GLU A 12 -4.18 4.57 -3.17
CA GLU A 12 -5.37 4.19 -3.93
C GLU A 12 -5.00 3.36 -5.19
N LYS A 13 -3.94 3.75 -5.90
CA LYS A 13 -3.38 2.98 -7.03
C LYS A 13 -2.89 1.60 -6.60
N LEU A 14 -2.14 1.55 -5.50
CA LEU A 14 -1.59 0.30 -4.99
C LEU A 14 -2.70 -0.67 -4.54
N ARG A 15 -3.76 -0.15 -3.91
CA ARG A 15 -4.95 -0.93 -3.55
C ARG A 15 -5.60 -1.56 -4.79
N LYS A 16 -5.85 -0.77 -5.83
CA LYS A 16 -6.47 -1.27 -7.08
C LYS A 16 -5.61 -2.32 -7.78
N ASN A 17 -4.29 -2.13 -7.81
CA ASN A 17 -3.38 -3.12 -8.38
C ASN A 17 -3.43 -4.45 -7.61
N LEU A 18 -3.55 -4.40 -6.28
CA LEU A 18 -3.70 -5.59 -5.46
C LEU A 18 -5.04 -6.29 -5.72
N GLU A 19 -6.15 -5.54 -5.81
CA GLU A 19 -7.48 -6.06 -6.14
C GLU A 19 -7.48 -6.75 -7.52
N GLU A 20 -6.86 -6.14 -8.54
CA GLU A 20 -6.73 -6.75 -9.86
C GLU A 20 -5.88 -8.03 -9.87
N LEU A 21 -4.81 -8.07 -9.08
CA LEU A 21 -3.97 -9.27 -8.95
C LEU A 21 -4.72 -10.41 -8.27
N LEU A 22 -5.55 -10.09 -7.27
CA LEU A 22 -6.41 -11.06 -6.58
C LEU A 22 -7.49 -11.62 -7.51
N ASP A 23 -8.11 -10.78 -8.34
CA ASP A 23 -9.11 -11.19 -9.33
C ASP A 23 -8.52 -12.05 -10.46
N LYS A 24 -7.31 -11.70 -10.94
CA LYS A 24 -6.68 -12.41 -12.07
C LYS A 24 -6.07 -13.76 -11.72
N LYS A 25 -5.61 -13.98 -10.47
CA LYS A 25 -4.84 -15.20 -10.10
C LYS A 25 -5.64 -16.34 -9.45
N GLN A 26 -6.99 -16.32 -9.42
CA GLN A 26 -7.79 -17.31 -8.64
C GLN A 26 -7.22 -17.52 -7.22
N VAL A 27 -7.03 -16.41 -6.50
CA VAL A 27 -6.72 -16.30 -5.06
C VAL A 27 -5.92 -17.47 -4.48
N ASN A 28 -4.68 -17.67 -4.96
CA ASN A 28 -3.68 -18.32 -4.14
C ASN A 28 -2.91 -17.24 -3.36
N LEU A 29 -3.44 -16.84 -2.19
CA LEU A 29 -2.78 -15.88 -1.30
C LEU A 29 -1.41 -16.35 -0.78
N GLN A 30 -1.05 -17.61 -1.05
CA GLN A 30 0.27 -18.17 -0.77
C GLN A 30 1.24 -18.03 -1.95
N ASP A 31 0.80 -17.45 -3.07
CA ASP A 31 1.66 -17.11 -4.19
C ASP A 31 2.77 -16.17 -3.69
N PRO A 32 4.05 -16.54 -3.90
CA PRO A 32 5.18 -15.76 -3.39
C PRO A 32 5.17 -14.31 -3.88
N ASP A 33 4.69 -14.05 -5.10
CA ASP A 33 4.64 -12.69 -5.66
C ASP A 33 3.56 -11.86 -4.95
N ILE A 34 2.42 -12.48 -4.61
CA ILE A 34 1.34 -11.83 -3.83
C ILE A 34 1.82 -11.50 -2.42
N ILE A 35 2.55 -12.41 -1.78
CA ILE A 35 3.12 -12.18 -0.44
C ILE A 35 4.12 -11.02 -0.47
N VAL A 36 5.05 -11.03 -1.43
CA VAL A 36 6.07 -9.97 -1.56
C VAL A 36 5.42 -8.63 -1.84
N ALA A 37 4.45 -8.56 -2.77
CA ALA A 37 3.71 -7.34 -3.05
C ALA A 37 2.97 -6.82 -1.80
N SER A 38 2.35 -7.71 -1.02
CA SER A 38 1.64 -7.35 0.21
C SER A 38 2.58 -6.84 1.31
N GLN A 39 3.78 -7.42 1.45
CA GLN A 39 4.78 -6.97 2.41
C GLN A 39 5.35 -5.59 2.07
N ILE A 40 5.58 -5.34 0.78
CA ILE A 40 6.01 -4.02 0.29
C ILE A 40 4.92 -2.98 0.58
N LEU A 41 3.67 -3.30 0.26
CA LEU A 41 2.53 -2.43 0.53
C LEU A 41 2.43 -2.08 2.01
N ASN A 42 2.45 -3.09 2.88
CA ASN A 42 2.37 -2.90 4.33
C ASN A 42 3.52 -2.04 4.87
N SER A 43 4.74 -2.24 4.36
CA SER A 43 5.91 -1.45 4.74
C SER A 43 5.78 0.01 4.36
N THR A 44 5.24 0.29 3.17
CA THR A 44 5.00 1.66 2.69
C THR A 44 3.93 2.36 3.52
N ILE A 45 2.81 1.68 3.80
CA ILE A 45 1.74 2.21 4.67
C ILE A 45 2.28 2.49 6.08
N THR A 46 3.09 1.58 6.63
CA THR A 46 3.69 1.75 7.97
C THR A 46 4.58 2.98 8.03
N LYS A 47 5.46 3.17 7.04
CA LYS A 47 6.32 4.37 6.95
C LYS A 47 5.51 5.66 6.85
N TYR A 48 4.42 5.65 6.10
CA TYR A 48 3.55 6.82 5.99
C TYR A 48 2.87 7.15 7.33
N ASN A 49 2.35 6.13 8.02
CA ASN A 49 1.77 6.30 9.35
C ASN A 49 2.79 6.87 10.36
N GLU A 50 4.02 6.35 10.36
CA GLU A 50 5.10 6.90 11.20
C GLU A 50 5.41 8.36 10.87
N PHE A 51 5.43 8.72 9.57
CA PHE A 51 5.65 10.09 9.13
C PHE A 51 4.54 11.04 9.60
N ILE A 52 3.28 10.64 9.47
CA ILE A 52 2.12 11.41 9.98
C ILE A 52 2.19 11.55 11.50
N LEU A 53 2.48 10.46 12.22
CA LEU A 53 2.57 10.48 13.68
C LEU A 53 3.69 11.43 14.15
N LYS A 54 4.85 11.41 13.49
CA LYS A 54 5.95 12.36 13.77
C LYS A 54 5.54 13.80 13.48
N LYS A 55 4.81 14.05 12.40
CA LYS A 55 4.33 15.39 12.02
C LYS A 55 3.26 15.95 12.98
N ASN A 56 2.43 15.10 13.59
CA ASN A 56 1.41 15.50 14.55
C ASN A 56 1.89 15.53 16.02
N SER A 57 3.12 15.10 16.29
CA SER A 57 3.73 15.11 17.64
C SER A 57 4.65 16.33 17.88
N GLN A 58 4.67 17.31 16.96
CA GLN A 58 5.30 18.62 17.10
C GLN A 58 4.24 19.70 17.23
#